data_AF-A0A2T0MPE5-F1
#
_entry.id   AF-A0A2T0MPE5-F1
#
_cell.length_a   1.000
_cell.length_b   1.000
_cell.length_c   1.000
_cell.angle_alpha   90.00
_cell.angle_beta   90.00
_cell.angle_gamma   90.00
#
_symmetry.space_group_name_H-M   'P 1'
#
loop_
_entity.id
_entity.type
_entity.pdbx_description
1 polymer ?
#
loop_
_entity_poly.entity_id
_entity_poly.type
_entity_poly.pdbx_seq_one_letter_code
_entity_poly.pdbx_strand_id
1 'polypeptide(L)'
;MNRTLKRAAVACLAMFALLMVNVNIIQAVRAENLQSDSRNQRNFFERYAIERGRITAGGKVIAQSVDTGNKEFRFIRKYPDAKLYAHVTGFFSPESADAIEATENKLLDGSSADLLLRRSIDLFTGEPTRGANVDLTINPKAQKAAYDALRQSGKRGALVALDPKTGGILAMVSLPTYDPTELSGTNKGKVFSRYDELAKEKDQPLLNRAIGQTYAPGSTFKVVTAAAFLEDDSSRGPDTTVEAPQRLPLPNTNISLPNYGGAACGSGQVTLVYALEKSCNTPFGSIGMELGYDKMKEQTEKFGMGEPIAVPMPVAQSDFGKKEDQAAVAMASIGQRSNRMTPLQMAMIAAGIANDGTVMKPYLVNKITDSKGDELDAADPQELTTAVSSETAGKLRDMMVSVVSNGTANLAQVPGVQVAGKTGTAETSDGKPPHAWFISFAPAEDPKVALAVIVESGAASVGAEATGGHTAAPIAKAVLEAVLNK
;
A
#
# COMPACT_ATOMS: atom_id res chain seq x y z
N MET A 1 -40.77 4.96 -66.20
CA MET A 1 -40.49 5.88 -65.06
C MET A 1 -39.90 7.18 -65.59
N ASN A 2 -40.55 8.32 -65.31
CA ASN A 2 -40.14 9.64 -65.81
C ASN A 2 -38.68 9.96 -65.37
N ARG A 3 -37.87 10.51 -66.27
CA ARG A 3 -36.43 10.80 -66.03
C ARG A 3 -36.25 11.75 -64.84
N THR A 4 -37.21 12.65 -64.65
CA THR A 4 -37.29 13.58 -63.51
C THR A 4 -37.53 12.85 -62.19
N LEU A 5 -38.44 11.86 -62.17
CA LEU A 5 -38.70 11.02 -61.00
C LEU A 5 -37.48 10.17 -60.61
N LYS A 6 -36.74 9.62 -61.59
CA LYS A 6 -35.47 8.91 -61.31
C LYS A 6 -34.42 9.81 -60.68
N ARG A 7 -34.25 11.03 -61.20
CA ARG A 7 -33.28 11.99 -60.64
C ARG A 7 -33.64 12.42 -59.22
N ALA A 8 -34.93 12.68 -58.96
CA ALA A 8 -35.42 12.99 -57.63
C ALA A 8 -35.22 11.81 -56.66
N ALA A 9 -35.55 10.58 -57.07
CA ALA A 9 -35.35 9.39 -56.24
C ALA A 9 -33.87 9.15 -55.91
N VAL A 10 -32.96 9.31 -56.88
CA VAL A 10 -31.51 9.19 -56.66
C VAL A 10 -31.00 10.29 -55.72
N ALA A 11 -31.48 11.53 -55.87
CA ALA A 11 -31.13 12.63 -54.96
C ALA A 11 -31.60 12.34 -53.53
N CYS A 12 -32.83 11.84 -53.35
CA CYS A 12 -33.34 11.44 -52.03
C CYS A 12 -32.54 10.28 -51.42
N LEU A 13 -32.22 9.24 -52.20
CA LEU A 13 -31.39 8.12 -51.72
C LEU A 13 -29.99 8.59 -51.30
N ALA A 14 -29.37 9.49 -52.07
CA ALA A 14 -28.09 10.08 -51.72
C ALA A 14 -28.18 10.88 -50.41
N MET A 15 -29.24 11.66 -50.19
CA MET A 15 -29.46 12.37 -48.92
C MET A 15 -29.66 11.41 -47.74
N PHE A 16 -30.41 10.32 -47.90
CA PHE A 16 -30.57 9.30 -46.86
C PHE A 16 -29.25 8.59 -46.54
N ALA A 17 -28.44 8.27 -47.57
CA ALA A 17 -27.13 7.68 -47.37
C ALA A 17 -26.21 8.65 -46.60
N LEU A 18 -26.21 9.94 -46.95
CA LEU A 18 -25.44 10.96 -46.22
C LEU A 18 -25.91 11.11 -44.77
N LEU A 19 -27.22 11.06 -44.51
CA LEU A 19 -27.77 11.06 -43.14
C LEU A 19 -27.34 9.81 -42.35
N MET A 20 -27.39 8.62 -42.95
CA MET A 20 -26.92 7.38 -42.31
C MET A 20 -25.43 7.42 -42.00
N VAL A 21 -24.61 7.95 -42.92
CA VAL A 21 -23.18 8.17 -42.67
C VAL A 21 -22.99 9.16 -41.52
N ASN A 22 -23.75 10.27 -41.50
CA ASN A 22 -23.67 11.26 -40.43
C ASN A 22 -24.04 10.68 -39.06
N VAL A 23 -25.13 9.90 -38.98
CA VAL A 23 -25.54 9.21 -37.74
C VAL A 23 -24.46 8.25 -37.26
N ASN A 24 -23.85 7.46 -38.16
CA ASN A 24 -22.74 6.57 -37.77
C ASN A 24 -21.50 7.33 -37.31
N ILE A 25 -21.17 8.47 -37.93
CA ILE A 25 -20.09 9.34 -37.45
C ILE A 25 -20.39 9.84 -36.04
N ILE A 26 -21.64 10.23 -35.75
CA ILE A 26 -22.03 10.67 -34.41
C ILE A 26 -21.97 9.51 -33.40
N GLN A 27 -22.51 8.34 -33.75
CA GLN A 27 -22.67 7.20 -32.83
C GLN A 27 -21.42 6.35 -32.62
N ALA A 28 -20.54 6.23 -33.62
CA ALA A 28 -19.37 5.36 -33.53
C ALA A 28 -18.07 6.16 -33.39
N VAL A 29 -17.94 7.30 -34.08
CA VAL A 29 -16.68 8.07 -34.11
C VAL A 29 -16.67 9.18 -33.07
N ARG A 30 -17.79 9.88 -32.89
CA ARG A 30 -17.89 11.02 -31.94
C ARG A 30 -18.51 10.66 -30.60
N ALA A 31 -19.02 9.45 -30.42
CA ALA A 31 -19.76 9.09 -29.21
C ALA A 31 -18.92 9.26 -27.94
N GLU A 32 -17.67 8.78 -27.93
CA GLU A 32 -16.78 8.92 -26.77
C GLU A 32 -16.47 10.38 -26.45
N ASN A 33 -16.22 11.21 -27.48
CA ASN A 33 -15.95 12.65 -27.32
C ASN A 33 -17.19 13.41 -26.81
N LEU A 34 -18.39 13.09 -27.32
CA LEU A 34 -19.65 13.69 -26.86
C LEU A 34 -20.03 13.22 -25.46
N GLN A 35 -19.72 11.97 -25.13
CA GLN A 35 -19.92 11.41 -23.80
C GLN A 35 -18.98 12.08 -22.80
N SER A 36 -17.70 12.25 -23.12
CA SER A 36 -16.70 12.85 -22.23
C SER A 36 -16.64 14.39 -22.21
N ASP A 37 -17.43 15.09 -23.06
CA ASP A 37 -17.51 16.57 -23.08
C ASP A 37 -17.99 17.12 -21.72
N SER A 38 -17.30 18.14 -21.18
CA SER A 38 -17.60 18.74 -19.88
C SER A 38 -18.98 19.42 -19.80
N ARG A 39 -19.58 19.76 -20.95
CA ARG A 39 -20.95 20.31 -21.04
C ARG A 39 -22.03 19.22 -20.98
N ASN A 40 -21.65 17.94 -21.11
CA ASN A 40 -22.59 16.85 -21.02
C ASN A 40 -23.02 16.61 -19.56
N GLN A 41 -24.10 17.28 -19.16
CA GLN A 41 -24.67 17.13 -17.82
C GLN A 41 -25.40 15.79 -17.60
N ARG A 42 -25.71 15.03 -18.67
CA ARG A 42 -26.41 13.73 -18.53
C ARG A 42 -25.59 12.74 -17.71
N ASN A 43 -24.32 12.59 -18.04
CA ASN A 43 -23.42 11.70 -17.29
C ASN A 43 -23.35 12.07 -15.81
N PHE A 44 -23.42 13.38 -15.49
CA PHE A 44 -23.42 13.84 -14.11
C PHE A 44 -24.67 13.38 -13.34
N PHE A 45 -25.88 13.48 -13.92
CA PHE A 45 -27.09 13.00 -13.26
C PHE A 45 -27.23 11.47 -13.31
N GLU A 46 -26.82 10.82 -14.40
CA GLU A 46 -26.84 9.36 -14.56
C GLU A 46 -26.00 8.66 -13.48
N ARG A 47 -24.87 9.27 -13.07
CA ARG A 47 -24.04 8.79 -11.95
C ARG A 47 -24.80 8.62 -10.64
N TYR A 48 -25.84 9.41 -10.39
CA TYR A 48 -26.69 9.35 -9.19
C TYR A 48 -28.02 8.62 -9.42
N ALA A 49 -28.29 8.16 -10.65
CA ALA A 49 -29.44 7.32 -10.97
C ALA A 49 -29.15 5.82 -10.73
N ILE A 50 -27.88 5.43 -10.67
CA ILE A 50 -27.42 4.06 -10.48
C ILE A 50 -27.21 3.78 -9.00
N GLU A 51 -27.74 2.64 -8.52
CA GLU A 51 -27.42 2.13 -7.19
C GLU A 51 -26.03 1.50 -7.25
N ARG A 52 -24.97 2.31 -7.03
CA ARG A 52 -23.60 1.78 -7.06
C ARG A 52 -23.43 0.67 -6.05
N GLY A 53 -22.73 -0.39 -6.44
CA GLY A 53 -22.51 -1.55 -5.58
C GLY A 53 -21.76 -1.22 -4.29
N ARG A 54 -21.88 -2.09 -3.29
CA ARG A 54 -21.29 -1.88 -1.96
C ARG A 54 -19.81 -2.23 -1.97
N ILE A 55 -19.04 -1.54 -1.13
CA ILE A 55 -17.68 -1.97 -0.78
C ILE A 55 -17.75 -2.55 0.63
N THR A 56 -17.24 -3.78 0.80
CA THR A 56 -17.23 -4.50 2.08
C THR A 56 -15.83 -4.89 2.52
N ALA A 57 -15.64 -5.04 3.83
CA ALA A 57 -14.42 -5.56 4.44
C ALA A 57 -14.81 -6.43 5.64
N GLY A 58 -14.44 -7.71 5.64
CA GLY A 58 -14.80 -8.65 6.71
C GLY A 58 -16.30 -8.71 6.99
N GLY A 59 -17.13 -8.68 5.95
CA GLY A 59 -18.60 -8.68 6.05
C GLY A 59 -19.24 -7.35 6.48
N LYS A 60 -18.44 -6.31 6.75
CA LYS A 60 -18.93 -4.97 7.08
C LYS A 60 -18.99 -4.08 5.84
N VAL A 61 -20.10 -3.36 5.66
CA VAL A 61 -20.24 -2.34 4.60
C VAL A 61 -19.45 -1.08 4.98
N ILE A 62 -18.50 -0.69 4.13
CA ILE A 62 -17.65 0.49 4.31
C ILE A 62 -17.88 1.58 3.25
N ALA A 63 -18.56 1.25 2.15
CA ALA A 63 -19.15 2.23 1.24
C ALA A 63 -20.46 1.69 0.64
N GLN A 64 -21.48 2.53 0.52
CA GLN A 64 -22.76 2.15 -0.06
C GLN A 64 -23.52 3.34 -0.65
N SER A 65 -24.41 3.04 -1.58
CA SER A 65 -25.37 3.99 -2.12
C SER A 65 -26.64 3.98 -1.29
N VAL A 66 -27.18 5.16 -0.97
CA VAL A 66 -28.44 5.31 -0.23
C VAL A 66 -29.47 6.04 -1.10
N ASP A 67 -30.63 5.44 -1.29
CA ASP A 67 -31.77 6.07 -1.97
C ASP A 67 -32.31 7.22 -1.11
N THR A 68 -32.35 8.42 -1.68
CA THR A 68 -32.84 9.64 -1.03
C THR A 68 -34.28 9.97 -1.39
N GLY A 69 -34.88 9.25 -2.35
CA GLY A 69 -36.17 9.58 -2.96
C GLY A 69 -36.15 10.80 -3.88
N ASN A 70 -35.00 11.46 -4.06
CA ASN A 70 -34.85 12.59 -4.97
C ASN A 70 -34.83 12.12 -6.43
N LYS A 71 -35.51 12.84 -7.34
CA LYS A 71 -35.60 12.47 -8.76
C LYS A 71 -34.33 12.81 -9.56
N GLU A 72 -33.58 13.81 -9.15
CA GLU A 72 -32.34 14.26 -9.81
C GLU A 72 -31.11 13.53 -9.25
N PHE A 73 -31.08 13.29 -7.93
CA PHE A 73 -29.97 12.63 -7.24
C PHE A 73 -30.48 11.47 -6.38
N ARG A 74 -30.99 10.43 -7.03
CA ARG A 74 -31.65 9.32 -6.35
C ARG A 74 -30.74 8.65 -5.33
N PHE A 75 -29.53 8.27 -5.74
CA PHE A 75 -28.58 7.56 -4.90
C PHE A 75 -27.42 8.46 -4.49
N ILE A 76 -27.20 8.64 -3.18
CA ILE A 76 -26.03 9.34 -2.63
C ILE A 76 -25.08 8.34 -2.00
N ARG A 77 -23.78 8.50 -2.26
CA ARG A 77 -22.73 7.64 -1.69
C ARG A 77 -22.47 7.99 -0.23
N LYS A 78 -22.44 6.97 0.63
CA LYS A 78 -22.11 7.08 2.07
C LYS A 78 -20.97 6.14 2.42
N TYR A 79 -20.15 6.58 3.38
CA TYR A 79 -19.00 5.84 3.89
C TYR A 79 -19.13 5.66 5.41
N PRO A 80 -19.73 4.56 5.88
CA PRO A 80 -19.67 4.20 7.29
C PRO A 80 -18.22 4.17 7.78
N ASP A 81 -17.94 4.81 8.91
CA ASP A 81 -16.57 4.99 9.43
C ASP A 81 -15.61 5.64 8.41
N ALA A 82 -16.10 6.59 7.63
CA ALA A 82 -15.41 7.34 6.58
C ALA A 82 -13.89 7.49 6.77
N LYS A 83 -13.44 8.11 7.88
CA LYS A 83 -12.01 8.36 8.14
C LYS A 83 -11.17 7.09 8.34
N LEU A 84 -11.78 6.00 8.82
CA LEU A 84 -11.08 4.74 9.06
C LEU A 84 -10.66 4.04 7.77
N TYR A 85 -11.46 4.21 6.71
CA TYR A 85 -11.28 3.51 5.43
C TYR A 85 -10.98 4.44 4.26
N ALA A 86 -10.80 5.75 4.48
CA ALA A 86 -10.75 6.75 3.41
C ALA A 86 -9.71 6.45 2.32
N HIS A 87 -8.51 5.99 2.69
CA HIS A 87 -7.45 5.67 1.71
C HIS A 87 -7.60 4.28 1.06
N VAL A 88 -8.56 3.48 1.53
CA VAL A 88 -8.95 2.20 0.94
C VAL A 88 -10.12 2.42 -0.02
N THR A 89 -11.20 3.03 0.47
CA THR A 89 -12.39 3.30 -0.36
C THR A 89 -12.13 4.39 -1.37
N GLY A 90 -11.36 5.41 -0.99
CA GLY A 90 -11.33 6.68 -1.70
C GLY A 90 -12.65 7.41 -1.53
N PHE A 91 -12.98 8.23 -2.52
CA PHE A 91 -14.26 8.92 -2.62
C PHE A 91 -14.86 8.76 -4.02
N PHE A 92 -16.15 9.05 -4.14
CA PHE A 92 -16.91 9.10 -5.38
C PHE A 92 -17.56 10.46 -5.47
N SER A 93 -17.06 11.29 -6.39
CA SER A 93 -17.48 12.67 -6.56
C SER A 93 -18.30 12.85 -7.86
N PRO A 94 -18.94 14.02 -8.04
CA PRO A 94 -19.57 14.42 -9.29
C PRO A 94 -18.77 14.17 -10.57
N GLU A 95 -17.44 14.38 -10.52
CA GLU A 95 -16.59 14.45 -11.70
C GLU A 95 -15.33 13.58 -11.58
N SER A 96 -15.10 12.96 -10.43
CA SER A 96 -13.93 12.12 -10.17
C SER A 96 -14.24 11.01 -9.17
N ALA A 97 -13.33 10.06 -9.04
CA ALA A 97 -13.31 9.09 -7.97
C ALA A 97 -11.85 8.83 -7.59
N ASP A 98 -11.61 8.19 -6.46
CA ASP A 98 -10.28 7.81 -5.98
C ASP A 98 -10.25 6.37 -5.43
N ALA A 99 -9.07 5.79 -5.30
CA ALA A 99 -8.83 4.43 -4.76
C ALA A 99 -9.81 3.37 -5.31
N ILE A 100 -10.42 2.52 -4.47
CA ILE A 100 -11.34 1.46 -4.92
C ILE A 100 -12.55 2.03 -5.68
N GLU A 101 -13.08 3.19 -5.29
CA GLU A 101 -14.17 3.84 -6.04
C GLU A 101 -13.77 4.17 -7.48
N ALA A 102 -12.49 4.47 -7.73
CA ALA A 102 -11.94 4.72 -9.07
C ALA A 102 -11.55 3.44 -9.81
N THR A 103 -10.76 2.57 -9.18
CA THR A 103 -10.22 1.37 -9.85
C THR A 103 -11.32 0.40 -10.22
N GLU A 104 -12.33 0.24 -9.35
CA GLU A 104 -13.46 -0.66 -9.56
C GLU A 104 -14.70 0.07 -10.11
N ASN A 105 -14.55 1.28 -10.64
CA ASN A 105 -15.70 2.11 -11.01
C ASN A 105 -16.68 1.39 -11.96
N LYS A 106 -16.16 0.67 -12.97
CA LYS A 106 -16.99 -0.03 -13.96
C LYS A 106 -17.81 -1.17 -13.36
N LEU A 107 -17.27 -1.83 -12.34
CA LEU A 107 -17.99 -2.87 -11.59
C LEU A 107 -19.03 -2.21 -10.69
N LEU A 108 -18.61 -1.18 -9.95
CA LEU A 108 -19.45 -0.45 -9.01
C LEU A 108 -20.60 0.31 -9.67
N ASP A 109 -20.50 0.76 -10.92
CA ASP A 109 -21.58 1.41 -11.67
C ASP A 109 -22.35 0.48 -12.62
N GLY A 110 -21.98 -0.81 -12.69
CA GLY A 110 -22.67 -1.77 -13.55
C GLY A 110 -22.35 -1.67 -15.05
N SER A 111 -21.38 -0.83 -15.43
CA SER A 111 -20.99 -0.67 -16.84
C SER A 111 -20.02 -1.73 -17.35
N SER A 112 -19.43 -2.55 -16.46
CA SER A 112 -18.49 -3.62 -16.84
C SER A 112 -19.08 -4.58 -17.88
N ALA A 113 -18.21 -5.10 -18.75
CA ALA A 113 -18.56 -6.11 -19.74
C ALA A 113 -19.09 -7.40 -19.08
N ASP A 114 -18.56 -7.73 -17.89
CA ASP A 114 -18.95 -8.92 -17.12
C ASP A 114 -20.41 -8.85 -16.64
N LEU A 115 -21.01 -7.65 -16.65
CA LEU A 115 -22.39 -7.40 -16.23
C LEU A 115 -23.35 -7.23 -17.41
N LEU A 116 -22.90 -7.47 -18.67
CA LEU A 116 -23.70 -7.23 -19.89
C LEU A 116 -25.01 -8.02 -19.90
N LEU A 117 -24.96 -9.32 -19.65
CA LEU A 117 -26.13 -10.19 -19.65
C LEU A 117 -27.17 -9.71 -18.62
N ARG A 118 -26.70 -9.27 -17.46
CA ARG A 118 -27.57 -8.78 -16.39
C ARG A 118 -28.19 -7.44 -16.73
N ARG A 119 -27.40 -6.50 -17.26
CA ARG A 119 -27.92 -5.20 -17.73
C ARG A 119 -29.01 -5.36 -18.78
N SER A 120 -28.89 -6.37 -19.65
CA SER A 120 -29.97 -6.72 -20.58
C SER A 120 -31.23 -7.18 -19.85
N ILE A 121 -31.11 -8.07 -18.86
CA ILE A 121 -32.25 -8.54 -18.06
C ILE A 121 -32.92 -7.37 -17.33
N ASP A 122 -32.16 -6.52 -16.64
CA ASP A 122 -32.68 -5.37 -15.87
C ASP A 122 -33.43 -4.38 -16.79
N LEU A 123 -32.93 -4.18 -18.01
CA LEU A 123 -33.60 -3.36 -19.03
C LEU A 123 -34.94 -3.98 -19.49
N PHE A 124 -35.02 -5.31 -19.59
CA PHE A 124 -36.26 -6.00 -19.95
C PHE A 124 -37.26 -6.08 -18.80
N THR A 125 -36.81 -6.18 -17.55
CA THR A 125 -37.67 -6.27 -16.35
C THR A 125 -38.06 -4.90 -15.79
N GLY A 126 -37.35 -3.84 -16.16
CA GLY A 126 -37.55 -2.49 -15.63
C GLY A 126 -36.98 -2.29 -14.22
N GLU A 127 -36.12 -3.19 -13.74
CA GLU A 127 -35.43 -3.01 -12.45
C GLU A 127 -34.35 -1.91 -12.54
N PRO A 128 -34.06 -1.19 -11.44
CA PRO A 128 -32.98 -0.22 -11.43
C PRO A 128 -31.64 -0.90 -11.68
N THR A 129 -30.79 -0.32 -12.53
CA THR A 129 -29.43 -0.81 -12.75
C THR A 129 -28.64 -0.76 -11.44
N ARG A 130 -28.08 -1.92 -11.05
CA ARG A 130 -27.25 -2.07 -9.83
C ARG A 130 -25.83 -2.46 -10.19
N GLY A 131 -24.87 -1.85 -9.51
CA GLY A 131 -23.47 -2.25 -9.62
C GLY A 131 -23.15 -3.55 -8.88
N ALA A 132 -22.01 -4.16 -9.22
CA ALA A 132 -21.42 -5.26 -8.48
C ALA A 132 -20.84 -4.79 -7.14
N ASN A 133 -20.87 -5.66 -6.14
CA ASN A 133 -20.24 -5.43 -4.85
C ASN A 133 -18.76 -5.84 -4.90
N VAL A 134 -17.93 -5.08 -4.19
CA VAL A 134 -16.49 -5.31 -4.05
C VAL A 134 -16.19 -5.67 -2.60
N ASP A 135 -15.74 -6.88 -2.33
CA ASP A 135 -15.28 -7.30 -1.01
C ASP A 135 -13.75 -7.22 -0.95
N LEU A 136 -13.24 -6.63 0.12
CA LEU A 136 -11.82 -6.38 0.32
C LEU A 136 -11.22 -7.35 1.34
N THR A 137 -9.92 -7.59 1.24
CA THR A 137 -9.13 -8.41 2.17
C THR A 137 -8.98 -7.77 3.57
N ILE A 138 -9.36 -6.50 3.71
CA ILE A 138 -9.20 -5.74 4.95
C ILE A 138 -9.92 -6.43 6.11
N ASN A 139 -9.18 -6.69 7.17
CA ASN A 139 -9.71 -7.16 8.45
C ASN A 139 -10.15 -5.94 9.27
N PRO A 140 -11.45 -5.79 9.60
CA PRO A 140 -11.95 -4.61 10.32
C PRO A 140 -11.31 -4.40 11.70
N LYS A 141 -10.94 -5.48 12.41
CA LYS A 141 -10.26 -5.37 13.71
C LYS A 141 -8.84 -4.84 13.54
N ALA A 142 -8.10 -5.37 12.57
CA ALA A 142 -6.74 -4.92 12.27
C ALA A 142 -6.71 -3.47 11.80
N GLN A 143 -7.59 -3.09 10.86
CA GLN A 143 -7.72 -1.72 10.37
C GLN A 143 -8.03 -0.73 11.51
N LYS A 144 -8.99 -1.08 12.38
CA LYS A 144 -9.36 -0.23 13.53
C LYS A 144 -8.22 -0.11 14.53
N ALA A 145 -7.56 -1.21 14.88
CA ALA A 145 -6.42 -1.18 15.81
C ALA A 145 -5.27 -0.32 15.26
N ALA A 146 -4.94 -0.47 13.98
CA ALA A 146 -3.92 0.34 13.31
C ALA A 146 -4.26 1.83 13.32
N TYR A 147 -5.50 2.18 12.94
CA TYR A 147 -5.99 3.55 12.91
C TYR A 147 -6.00 4.19 14.30
N ASP A 148 -6.55 3.50 15.29
CA ASP A 148 -6.65 4.02 16.66
C ASP A 148 -5.27 4.19 17.27
N ALA A 149 -4.36 3.22 17.11
CA ALA A 149 -3.01 3.30 17.66
C ALA A 149 -2.19 4.44 17.01
N LEU A 150 -2.23 4.57 15.67
CA LEU A 150 -1.59 5.69 14.98
C LEU A 150 -2.20 7.03 15.41
N ARG A 151 -3.53 7.13 15.48
CA ARG A 151 -4.22 8.36 15.88
C ARG A 151 -3.90 8.77 17.31
N GLN A 152 -3.94 7.82 18.25
CA GLN A 152 -3.63 8.06 19.67
C GLN A 152 -2.18 8.51 19.88
N SER A 153 -1.26 8.08 19.01
CA SER A 153 0.11 8.57 19.05
C SER A 153 0.20 10.08 18.80
N GLY A 154 -0.81 10.69 18.15
CA GLY A 154 -0.81 12.09 17.73
C GLY A 154 0.11 12.35 16.54
N LYS A 155 0.56 11.29 15.85
CA LYS A 155 1.61 11.35 14.84
C LYS A 155 1.10 11.08 13.45
N ARG A 156 1.79 11.65 12.46
CA ARG A 156 1.61 11.35 11.04
C ARG A 156 2.36 10.06 10.71
N GLY A 157 1.82 9.24 9.82
CA GLY A 157 2.43 7.97 9.50
C GLY A 157 1.51 7.05 8.72
N ALA A 158 1.95 5.82 8.53
CA ALA A 158 1.18 4.79 7.85
C ALA A 158 1.50 3.40 8.40
N LEU A 159 0.56 2.49 8.19
CA LEU A 159 0.70 1.08 8.53
C LEU A 159 0.12 0.23 7.40
N VAL A 160 0.85 -0.81 7.02
CA VAL A 160 0.36 -1.89 6.17
C VAL A 160 0.51 -3.20 6.93
N ALA A 161 -0.54 -4.02 6.93
CA ALA A 161 -0.51 -5.39 7.41
C ALA A 161 -0.97 -6.33 6.30
N LEU A 162 -0.28 -7.44 6.13
CA LEU A 162 -0.47 -8.47 5.13
C LEU A 162 -0.70 -9.81 5.81
N ASP A 163 -1.50 -10.67 5.19
CA ASP A 163 -1.44 -12.10 5.41
C ASP A 163 -0.18 -12.63 4.68
N PRO A 164 0.81 -13.19 5.40
CA PRO A 164 2.06 -13.64 4.77
C PRO A 164 1.88 -14.74 3.74
N LYS A 165 0.86 -15.60 3.91
CA LYS A 165 0.67 -16.81 3.10
C LYS A 165 -0.05 -16.52 1.79
N THR A 166 -0.83 -15.44 1.74
CA THR A 166 -1.64 -15.10 0.57
C THR A 166 -1.21 -13.78 -0.08
N GLY A 167 -0.66 -12.83 0.68
CA GLY A 167 -0.44 -11.46 0.24
C GLY A 167 -1.67 -10.54 0.39
N GLY A 168 -2.78 -11.05 0.94
CA GLY A 168 -3.97 -10.24 1.18
C GLY A 168 -3.70 -9.10 2.17
N ILE A 169 -4.07 -7.88 1.80
CA ILE A 169 -3.88 -6.69 2.66
C ILE A 169 -4.93 -6.70 3.78
N LEU A 170 -4.50 -6.97 5.01
CA LEU A 170 -5.35 -7.02 6.20
C LEU A 170 -5.63 -5.63 6.78
N ALA A 171 -4.68 -4.70 6.64
CA ALA A 171 -4.87 -3.29 7.02
C ALA A 171 -4.02 -2.38 6.15
N MET A 172 -4.57 -1.23 5.78
CA MET A 172 -3.87 -0.16 5.08
C MET A 172 -4.35 1.19 5.62
N VAL A 173 -3.52 1.81 6.45
CA VAL A 173 -3.84 3.05 7.17
C VAL A 173 -2.81 4.11 6.82
N SER A 174 -3.29 5.33 6.58
CA SER A 174 -2.47 6.54 6.42
C SER A 174 -3.08 7.64 7.28
N LEU A 175 -2.24 8.35 8.04
CA LEU A 175 -2.61 9.52 8.82
C LEU A 175 -1.66 10.70 8.55
N PRO A 176 -2.16 11.95 8.51
CA PRO A 176 -3.56 12.33 8.64
C PRO A 176 -4.43 11.86 7.47
N THR A 177 -5.73 11.83 7.68
CA THR A 177 -6.71 11.33 6.72
C THR A 177 -7.88 12.32 6.59
N TYR A 178 -8.79 12.07 5.66
CA TYR A 178 -9.94 12.90 5.34
C TYR A 178 -11.26 12.12 5.49
N ASP A 179 -12.39 12.82 5.39
CA ASP A 179 -13.71 12.19 5.33
C ASP A 179 -14.19 12.15 3.86
N PRO A 180 -14.26 10.98 3.21
CA PRO A 180 -14.74 10.87 1.82
C PRO A 180 -16.16 11.41 1.59
N THR A 181 -16.98 11.49 2.63
CA THR A 181 -18.34 12.02 2.56
C THR A 181 -18.34 13.51 2.18
N GLU A 182 -17.32 14.26 2.61
CA GLU A 182 -17.16 15.68 2.27
C GLU A 182 -16.90 15.89 0.76
N LEU A 183 -16.40 14.86 0.08
CA LEU A 183 -16.06 14.86 -1.35
C LEU A 183 -17.10 14.14 -2.22
N SER A 184 -18.15 13.58 -1.61
CA SER A 184 -19.16 12.75 -2.31
C SER A 184 -20.54 13.41 -2.41
N GLY A 185 -20.59 14.74 -2.25
CA GLY A 185 -21.81 15.52 -2.39
C GLY A 185 -22.20 15.79 -3.85
N THR A 186 -23.44 16.26 -4.07
CA THR A 186 -23.98 16.53 -5.41
C THR A 186 -23.66 17.94 -5.93
N ASN A 187 -23.17 18.84 -5.07
CA ASN A 187 -22.80 20.20 -5.48
C ASN A 187 -21.34 20.25 -5.95
N LYS A 188 -21.14 20.31 -7.27
CA LYS A 188 -19.81 20.35 -7.91
C LYS A 188 -18.89 21.43 -7.32
N GLY A 189 -19.40 22.66 -7.18
CA GLY A 189 -18.62 23.78 -6.68
C GLY A 189 -18.13 23.56 -5.24
N LYS A 190 -19.01 23.08 -4.35
CA LYS A 190 -18.66 22.77 -2.96
C LYS A 190 -17.65 21.64 -2.86
N VAL A 191 -17.85 20.56 -3.62
CA VAL A 191 -16.93 19.41 -3.63
C VAL A 191 -15.56 19.82 -4.17
N PHE A 192 -15.52 20.59 -5.27
CA PHE A 192 -14.27 21.10 -5.82
C PHE A 192 -13.53 22.01 -4.84
N SER A 193 -14.21 22.98 -4.23
CA SER A 193 -13.61 23.85 -3.21
C SER A 193 -13.06 23.04 -2.03
N ARG A 194 -13.81 22.04 -1.54
CA ARG A 194 -13.37 21.21 -0.42
C ARG A 194 -12.18 20.32 -0.77
N TYR A 195 -12.15 19.77 -1.98
CA TYR A 195 -10.99 19.02 -2.47
C TYR A 195 -9.75 19.92 -2.55
N ASP A 196 -9.89 21.13 -3.10
CA ASP A 196 -8.80 22.11 -3.22
C ASP A 196 -8.26 22.54 -1.85
N GLU A 197 -9.13 22.72 -0.85
CA GLU A 197 -8.74 22.94 0.55
C GLU A 197 -7.87 21.79 1.06
N LEU A 198 -8.37 20.54 1.00
CA LEU A 198 -7.65 19.35 1.46
C LEU A 198 -6.32 19.13 0.72
N ALA A 199 -6.27 19.42 -0.57
CA ALA A 199 -5.07 19.32 -1.40
C ALA A 199 -3.99 20.35 -1.02
N LYS A 200 -4.39 21.50 -0.47
CA LYS A 200 -3.49 22.57 -0.01
C LYS A 200 -3.12 22.44 1.47
N GLU A 201 -3.74 21.54 2.22
CA GLU A 201 -3.39 21.32 3.62
C GLU A 201 -1.94 20.83 3.77
N LYS A 202 -1.21 21.48 4.68
CA LYS A 202 0.22 21.24 4.92
C LYS A 202 0.52 19.78 5.29
N ASP A 203 -0.39 19.13 6.00
CA ASP A 203 -0.24 17.75 6.45
C ASP A 203 -0.73 16.71 5.44
N GLN A 204 -1.15 17.14 4.24
CA GLN A 204 -1.46 16.27 3.09
C GLN A 204 -2.40 15.10 3.46
N PRO A 205 -3.64 15.37 3.91
CA PRO A 205 -4.59 14.34 4.33
C PRO A 205 -5.06 13.45 3.18
N LEU A 206 -4.97 13.90 1.92
CA LEU A 206 -5.33 13.09 0.74
C LEU A 206 -4.26 12.04 0.39
N LEU A 207 -3.01 12.23 0.83
CA LEU A 207 -1.92 11.34 0.50
C LEU A 207 -2.05 10.00 1.21
N ASN A 208 -2.14 8.92 0.45
CA ASN A 208 -2.01 7.57 0.98
C ASN A 208 -0.52 7.23 1.19
N ARG A 209 0.01 7.52 2.38
CA ARG A 209 1.41 7.27 2.75
C ARG A 209 1.79 5.79 2.76
N ALA A 210 0.82 4.89 2.81
CA ALA A 210 1.06 3.45 2.85
C ALA A 210 1.61 2.90 1.52
N ILE A 211 1.22 3.53 0.41
CA ILE A 211 1.58 3.10 -0.95
C ILE A 211 2.11 4.23 -1.85
N GLY A 212 1.73 5.49 -1.60
CA GLY A 212 1.98 6.62 -2.49
C GLY A 212 3.24 7.43 -2.17
N GLN A 213 3.97 7.10 -1.10
CA GLN A 213 5.20 7.79 -0.71
C GLN A 213 6.29 6.79 -0.30
N THR A 214 7.53 7.12 -0.65
CA THR A 214 8.71 6.36 -0.23
C THR A 214 9.52 7.12 0.82
N TYR A 215 10.19 6.37 1.70
CA TYR A 215 11.01 6.90 2.79
C TYR A 215 12.30 6.10 2.93
N ALA A 216 13.31 6.67 3.57
CA ALA A 216 14.46 5.86 3.98
C ALA A 216 13.98 4.82 5.00
N PRO A 217 14.23 3.51 4.79
CA PRO A 217 13.81 2.47 5.72
C PRO A 217 14.67 2.44 7.01
N GLY A 218 15.88 2.98 6.96
CA GLY A 218 16.82 2.92 8.07
C GLY A 218 17.10 1.47 8.50
N SER A 219 17.27 1.25 9.81
CA SER A 219 17.72 -0.05 10.32
C SER A 219 16.76 -1.23 10.10
N THR A 220 15.54 -1.05 9.59
CA THR A 220 14.72 -2.18 9.13
C THR A 220 15.33 -2.86 7.90
N PHE A 221 16.04 -2.10 7.05
CA PHE A 221 16.68 -2.62 5.85
C PHE A 221 17.87 -3.55 6.14
N LYS A 222 18.43 -3.50 7.36
CA LYS A 222 19.47 -4.46 7.79
C LYS A 222 19.01 -5.91 7.73
N VAL A 223 17.70 -6.15 7.76
CA VAL A 223 17.12 -7.47 7.53
C VAL A 223 17.38 -7.95 6.09
N VAL A 224 17.26 -7.06 5.10
CA VAL A 224 17.58 -7.37 3.69
C VAL A 224 19.09 -7.55 3.51
N THR A 225 19.91 -6.74 4.18
CA THR A 225 21.38 -6.93 4.16
C THR A 225 21.79 -8.24 4.82
N ALA A 226 21.18 -8.64 5.94
CA ALA A 226 21.39 -9.96 6.53
C ALA A 226 20.96 -11.08 5.59
N ALA A 227 19.82 -10.94 4.92
CA ALA A 227 19.32 -11.89 3.94
C ALA A 227 20.34 -12.11 2.81
N ALA A 228 20.85 -11.04 2.20
CA ALA A 228 21.86 -11.11 1.15
C ALA A 228 23.14 -11.80 1.64
N PHE A 229 23.59 -11.48 2.85
CA PHE A 229 24.81 -12.04 3.44
C PHE A 229 24.72 -13.54 3.74
N LEU A 230 23.55 -13.99 4.19
CA LEU A 230 23.27 -15.41 4.48
C LEU A 230 23.07 -16.22 3.21
N GLU A 231 22.41 -15.67 2.18
CA GLU A 231 22.24 -16.35 0.88
C GLU A 231 23.55 -16.47 0.08
N ASP A 232 24.49 -15.54 0.29
CA ASP A 232 25.79 -15.55 -0.39
C ASP A 232 26.69 -16.71 0.04
N ASP A 233 26.52 -17.22 1.26
CA ASP A 233 27.29 -18.36 1.79
C ASP A 233 26.47 -19.12 2.85
N SER A 234 26.01 -20.31 2.45
CA SER A 234 25.18 -21.21 3.28
C SER A 234 25.82 -21.63 4.61
N SER A 235 27.15 -21.52 4.76
CA SER A 235 27.84 -21.80 6.03
C SER A 235 27.59 -20.74 7.11
N ARG A 236 27.04 -19.58 6.71
CA ARG A 236 26.72 -18.47 7.61
C ARG A 236 25.40 -18.69 8.34
N GLY A 237 25.27 -18.08 9.51
CA GLY A 237 24.10 -18.17 10.36
C GLY A 237 24.11 -17.13 11.49
N PRO A 238 23.16 -17.24 12.44
CA PRO A 238 23.02 -16.30 13.55
C PRO A 238 24.32 -16.08 14.35
N ASP A 239 25.13 -17.14 14.53
CA ASP A 239 26.38 -17.12 15.29
C ASP A 239 27.61 -16.75 14.46
N THR A 240 27.46 -16.46 13.16
CA THR A 240 28.58 -15.96 12.33
C THR A 240 29.16 -14.70 12.94
N THR A 241 30.48 -14.71 13.17
CA THR A 241 31.19 -13.55 13.72
C THR A 241 31.41 -12.52 12.63
N VAL A 242 31.08 -11.26 12.92
CA VAL A 242 31.21 -10.12 11.99
C VAL A 242 32.01 -8.99 12.65
N GLU A 243 32.78 -8.29 11.82
CA GLU A 243 33.52 -7.10 12.25
C GLU A 243 32.57 -5.97 12.67
N ALA A 244 32.83 -5.41 13.85
CA ALA A 244 31.99 -4.43 14.51
C ALA A 244 32.84 -3.26 15.05
N PRO A 245 33.62 -2.57 14.21
CA PRO A 245 34.41 -1.43 14.66
C PRO A 245 33.48 -0.33 15.20
N GLN A 246 33.96 0.47 16.15
CA GLN A 246 33.14 1.55 16.72
C GLN A 246 32.73 2.59 15.66
N ARG A 247 33.63 2.83 14.70
CA ARG A 247 33.41 3.65 13.51
C ARG A 247 33.94 2.89 12.32
N LEU A 248 33.14 2.77 11.27
CA LEU A 248 33.54 2.15 10.02
C LEU A 248 34.06 3.24 9.07
N PRO A 249 35.36 3.28 8.74
CA PRO A 249 35.88 4.21 7.73
C PRO A 249 35.22 3.95 6.38
N LEU A 250 34.72 5.00 5.74
CA LEU A 250 34.11 4.88 4.41
C LEU A 250 35.17 5.13 3.33
N PRO A 251 35.37 4.21 2.36
CA PRO A 251 36.37 4.35 1.32
C PRO A 251 36.26 5.67 0.55
N ASN A 252 37.41 6.25 0.19
CA ASN A 252 37.50 7.50 -0.59
C ASN A 252 36.82 8.72 0.06
N THR A 253 36.62 8.71 1.39
CA THR A 253 36.10 9.85 2.14
C THR A 253 36.89 10.04 3.45
N ASN A 254 36.76 11.22 4.07
CA ASN A 254 37.22 11.45 5.44
C ASN A 254 36.11 11.20 6.49
N ILE A 255 35.00 10.56 6.08
CA ILE A 255 33.83 10.32 6.90
C ILE A 255 33.86 8.85 7.35
N SER A 256 33.36 8.59 8.56
CA SER A 256 33.13 7.23 9.04
C SER A 256 31.67 7.05 9.39
N LEU A 257 31.12 5.87 9.14
CA LEU A 257 29.78 5.48 9.58
C LEU A 257 29.84 5.12 11.07
N PRO A 258 29.14 5.84 11.96
CA PRO A 258 29.10 5.51 13.38
C PRO A 258 27.97 4.53 13.69
N ASN A 259 28.10 3.80 14.79
CA ASN A 259 26.94 3.19 15.46
C ASN A 259 26.08 4.28 16.11
N TYR A 260 24.81 3.94 16.39
CA TYR A 260 23.87 4.85 17.04
C TYR A 260 24.45 5.42 18.34
N GLY A 261 24.34 6.74 18.53
CA GLY A 261 24.88 7.44 19.70
C GLY A 261 26.41 7.38 19.84
N GLY A 262 27.15 6.92 18.83
CA GLY A 262 28.60 6.69 18.92
C GLY A 262 29.00 5.49 19.80
N ALA A 263 28.04 4.65 20.17
CA ALA A 263 28.26 3.51 21.05
C ALA A 263 29.14 2.43 20.40
N ALA A 264 29.86 1.66 21.23
CA ALA A 264 30.53 0.47 20.76
C ALA A 264 29.51 -0.65 20.46
N CYS A 265 29.75 -1.43 19.41
CA CYS A 265 29.00 -2.65 19.14
C CYS A 265 29.83 -3.84 19.64
N GLY A 266 29.65 -4.19 20.91
CA GLY A 266 30.51 -5.18 21.57
C GLY A 266 31.96 -4.71 21.65
N SER A 267 32.91 -5.63 21.45
CA SER A 267 34.35 -5.40 21.64
C SER A 267 35.14 -5.53 20.32
N GLY A 268 34.58 -5.04 19.21
CA GLY A 268 35.23 -5.01 17.89
C GLY A 268 34.78 -6.12 16.94
N GLN A 269 34.30 -7.25 17.48
CA GLN A 269 33.61 -8.31 16.74
C GLN A 269 32.42 -8.80 17.56
N VAL A 270 31.35 -9.21 16.88
CA VAL A 270 30.12 -9.75 17.50
C VAL A 270 29.50 -10.82 16.61
N THR A 271 28.55 -11.59 17.13
CA THR A 271 27.72 -12.47 16.28
C THR A 271 26.74 -11.65 15.44
N LEU A 272 26.36 -12.16 14.28
CA LEU A 272 25.40 -11.52 13.37
C LEU A 272 24.06 -11.27 14.06
N VAL A 273 23.58 -12.22 14.88
CA VAL A 273 22.36 -12.05 15.70
C VAL A 273 22.49 -10.88 16.67
N TYR A 274 23.62 -10.74 17.36
CA TYR A 274 23.86 -9.64 18.28
C TYR A 274 23.92 -8.30 17.52
N ALA A 275 24.57 -8.27 16.36
CA ALA A 275 24.62 -7.09 15.51
C ALA A 275 23.21 -6.63 15.10
N LEU A 276 22.32 -7.55 14.72
CA LEU A 276 20.94 -7.22 14.37
C LEU A 276 20.12 -6.81 15.60
N GLU A 277 20.27 -7.52 16.73
CA GLU A 277 19.60 -7.29 18.01
C GLU A 277 19.89 -5.88 18.57
N LYS A 278 21.16 -5.50 18.63
CA LYS A 278 21.61 -4.16 19.05
C LYS A 278 21.54 -3.14 17.92
N SER A 279 21.14 -3.58 16.72
CA SER A 279 20.99 -2.74 15.54
C SER A 279 22.25 -1.94 15.22
N CYS A 280 23.43 -2.57 15.32
CA CYS A 280 24.70 -1.95 15.02
C CYS A 280 24.76 -1.52 13.54
N ASN A 281 25.30 -0.35 13.24
CA ASN A 281 25.43 0.13 11.85
C ASN A 281 26.68 -0.44 11.19
N THR A 282 27.78 -0.51 11.94
CA THR A 282 29.10 -0.80 11.36
C THR A 282 29.20 -2.20 10.74
N PRO A 283 28.68 -3.30 11.35
CA PRO A 283 28.72 -4.61 10.69
C PRO A 283 27.94 -4.65 9.37
N PHE A 284 26.74 -4.04 9.34
CA PHE A 284 25.89 -4.04 8.15
C PHE A 284 26.41 -3.12 7.03
N GLY A 285 27.08 -2.02 7.39
CA GLY A 285 27.82 -1.21 6.43
C GLY A 285 28.98 -1.98 5.80
N SER A 286 29.74 -2.72 6.62
CA SER A 286 30.84 -3.59 6.15
C SER A 286 30.33 -4.71 5.23
N ILE A 287 29.29 -5.43 5.65
CA ILE A 287 28.64 -6.47 4.85
C ILE A 287 28.18 -5.93 3.50
N GLY A 288 27.55 -4.74 3.49
CA GLY A 288 27.16 -4.07 2.25
C GLY A 288 28.33 -3.82 1.29
N MET A 289 29.47 -3.36 1.82
CA MET A 289 30.68 -3.15 1.01
C MET A 289 31.31 -4.46 0.52
N GLU A 290 31.27 -5.51 1.33
CA GLU A 290 31.75 -6.86 0.99
C GLU A 290 30.94 -7.45 -0.17
N LEU A 291 29.61 -7.43 -0.07
CA LEU A 291 28.71 -7.95 -1.09
C LEU A 291 28.73 -7.09 -2.37
N GLY A 292 28.86 -5.77 -2.20
CA GLY A 292 28.82 -4.80 -3.29
C GLY A 292 27.40 -4.48 -3.78
N TYR A 293 27.31 -3.47 -4.65
CA TYR A 293 26.02 -2.96 -5.14
C TYR A 293 25.19 -4.03 -5.86
N ASP A 294 25.81 -4.82 -6.75
CA ASP A 294 25.07 -5.71 -7.65
C ASP A 294 24.35 -6.83 -6.86
N LYS A 295 25.02 -7.47 -5.89
CA LYS A 295 24.40 -8.48 -5.02
C LYS A 295 23.32 -7.89 -4.12
N MET A 296 23.55 -6.70 -3.56
CA MET A 296 22.55 -6.01 -2.75
C MET A 296 21.31 -5.66 -3.57
N LYS A 297 21.48 -5.17 -4.79
CA LYS A 297 20.40 -4.84 -5.72
C LYS A 297 19.62 -6.10 -6.12
N GLU A 298 20.31 -7.17 -6.48
CA GLU A 298 19.69 -8.47 -6.78
C GLU A 298 18.83 -8.97 -5.59
N GLN A 299 19.36 -8.94 -4.37
CA GLN A 299 18.59 -9.34 -3.19
C GLN A 299 17.33 -8.48 -3.00
N THR A 300 17.42 -7.17 -3.26
CA THR A 300 16.25 -6.29 -3.18
C THR A 300 15.17 -6.61 -4.21
N GLU A 301 15.57 -6.94 -5.44
CA GLU A 301 14.66 -7.32 -6.52
C GLU A 301 13.97 -8.65 -6.20
N LYS A 302 14.68 -9.60 -5.58
CA LYS A 302 14.07 -10.84 -5.08
C LYS A 302 13.02 -10.60 -3.98
N PHE A 303 13.06 -9.47 -3.27
CA PHE A 303 12.00 -9.03 -2.35
C PHE A 303 10.86 -8.25 -3.05
N GLY A 304 10.87 -8.14 -4.39
CA GLY A 304 9.88 -7.46 -5.20
C GLY A 304 10.15 -5.97 -5.41
N MET A 305 11.31 -5.45 -5.00
CA MET A 305 11.65 -4.04 -5.23
C MET A 305 12.00 -3.77 -6.70
N GLY A 306 11.73 -2.56 -7.18
CA GLY A 306 11.97 -2.18 -8.56
C GLY A 306 10.86 -2.57 -9.54
N GLU A 307 10.03 -3.56 -9.20
CA GLU A 307 8.85 -3.94 -10.00
C GLU A 307 7.69 -2.93 -9.82
N PRO A 308 6.96 -2.56 -10.89
CA PRO A 308 5.71 -1.82 -10.77
C PRO A 308 4.64 -2.65 -10.04
N ILE A 309 4.23 -2.22 -8.85
CA ILE A 309 3.19 -2.88 -8.03
C ILE A 309 1.90 -2.04 -8.03
N ALA A 310 0.75 -2.71 -8.07
CA ALA A 310 -0.56 -2.09 -7.93
C ALA A 310 -1.48 -2.95 -7.04
N VAL A 311 -2.28 -2.33 -6.16
CA VAL A 311 -3.09 -3.03 -5.13
C VAL A 311 -4.51 -2.49 -4.87
N PRO A 312 -5.41 -2.34 -5.86
CA PRO A 312 -5.21 -2.14 -7.30
C PRO A 312 -4.72 -0.71 -7.65
N MET A 313 -4.58 0.16 -6.65
CA MET A 313 -3.99 1.50 -6.84
C MET A 313 -2.49 1.39 -7.15
N PRO A 314 -1.92 2.30 -7.97
CA PRO A 314 -0.49 2.31 -8.23
C PRO A 314 0.29 2.55 -6.94
N VAL A 315 1.35 1.78 -6.75
CA VAL A 315 2.27 1.90 -5.61
C VAL A 315 3.52 2.66 -6.07
N ALA A 316 3.96 3.63 -5.28
CA ALA A 316 5.23 4.32 -5.51
C ALA A 316 6.37 3.30 -5.50
N GLN A 317 7.23 3.37 -6.52
CA GLN A 317 8.29 2.39 -6.71
C GLN A 317 9.34 2.51 -5.60
N SER A 318 9.58 1.40 -4.90
CA SER A 318 10.68 1.30 -3.93
C SER A 318 11.97 0.93 -4.65
N ASP A 319 13.10 1.51 -4.22
CA ASP A 319 14.40 1.33 -4.86
C ASP A 319 15.54 1.36 -3.83
N PHE A 320 16.53 0.49 -4.04
CA PHE A 320 17.80 0.53 -3.31
C PHE A 320 18.61 1.79 -3.65
N GLY A 321 18.37 2.34 -4.84
CA GLY A 321 19.07 3.49 -5.40
C GLY A 321 19.97 3.10 -6.57
N LYS A 322 20.52 4.11 -7.25
CA LYS A 322 21.45 3.91 -8.39
C LYS A 322 22.80 3.37 -7.93
N LYS A 323 23.54 2.74 -8.86
CA LYS A 323 24.94 2.32 -8.65
C LYS A 323 25.82 3.55 -8.39
N GLU A 324 26.41 3.59 -7.20
CA GLU A 324 27.33 4.64 -6.74
C GLU A 324 28.65 4.00 -6.24
N ASP A 325 29.38 4.66 -5.35
CA ASP A 325 30.61 4.16 -4.74
C ASP A 325 30.35 3.22 -3.53
N GLN A 326 31.40 2.59 -3.01
CA GLN A 326 31.29 1.69 -1.85
C GLN A 326 30.79 2.41 -0.59
N ALA A 327 31.11 3.69 -0.41
CA ALA A 327 30.61 4.48 0.72
C ALA A 327 29.08 4.62 0.66
N ALA A 328 28.52 4.87 -0.54
CA ALA A 328 27.09 4.89 -0.77
C ALA A 328 26.44 3.52 -0.54
N VAL A 329 27.07 2.43 -0.98
CA VAL A 329 26.57 1.06 -0.71
C VAL A 329 26.53 0.76 0.79
N ALA A 330 27.56 1.16 1.55
CA ALA A 330 27.58 0.99 3.01
C ALA A 330 26.40 1.70 3.68
N MET A 331 26.12 2.95 3.27
CA MET A 331 24.97 3.71 3.80
C MET A 331 23.63 3.15 3.33
N ALA A 332 23.51 2.74 2.06
CA ALA A 332 22.29 2.15 1.52
C ALA A 332 21.96 0.81 2.22
N SER A 333 22.98 0.04 2.61
CA SER A 333 22.84 -1.24 3.33
C SER A 333 22.37 -1.10 4.77
N ILE A 334 22.42 0.10 5.36
CA ILE A 334 21.74 0.40 6.62
C ILE A 334 20.42 1.15 6.43
N GLY A 335 19.93 1.23 5.20
CA GLY A 335 18.67 1.86 4.83
C GLY A 335 18.71 3.38 4.71
N GLN A 336 19.88 3.95 4.44
CA GLN A 336 20.08 5.40 4.26
C GLN A 336 20.44 5.76 2.81
N ARG A 337 20.88 7.00 2.58
CA ARG A 337 21.32 7.51 1.26
C ARG A 337 20.20 7.43 0.21
N SER A 338 20.36 6.59 -0.81
CA SER A 338 19.48 6.50 -1.98
C SER A 338 18.37 5.46 -1.78
N ASN A 339 18.42 4.68 -0.70
CA ASN A 339 17.46 3.62 -0.40
C ASN A 339 16.10 4.22 0.02
N ARG A 340 15.04 3.89 -0.71
CA ARG A 340 13.68 4.44 -0.54
C ARG A 340 12.63 3.34 -0.64
N MET A 341 11.76 3.25 0.36
CA MET A 341 10.75 2.21 0.50
C MET A 341 9.37 2.77 0.83
N THR A 342 8.33 2.17 0.25
CA THR A 342 6.96 2.34 0.76
C THR A 342 6.74 1.46 2.00
N PRO A 343 5.77 1.80 2.87
CA PRO A 343 5.32 0.91 3.94
C PRO A 343 4.85 -0.45 3.42
N LEU A 344 4.14 -0.50 2.28
CA LEU A 344 3.76 -1.77 1.65
C LEU A 344 4.98 -2.64 1.32
N GLN A 345 6.03 -2.08 0.70
CA GLN A 345 7.24 -2.84 0.37
C GLN A 345 7.93 -3.40 1.63
N MET A 346 8.01 -2.61 2.70
CA MET A 346 8.58 -3.07 3.96
C MET A 346 7.73 -4.17 4.61
N ALA A 347 6.40 -4.13 4.45
CA ALA A 347 5.51 -5.20 4.90
C ALA A 347 5.69 -6.46 4.06
N MET A 348 5.91 -6.34 2.74
CA MET A 348 6.24 -7.48 1.86
C MET A 348 7.56 -8.15 2.24
N ILE A 349 8.58 -7.38 2.62
CA ILE A 349 9.85 -7.95 3.13
C ILE A 349 9.60 -8.80 4.39
N ALA A 350 8.84 -8.27 5.35
CA ALA A 350 8.48 -9.02 6.56
C ALA A 350 7.63 -10.25 6.23
N ALA A 351 6.68 -10.13 5.30
CA ALA A 351 5.81 -11.22 4.85
C ALA A 351 6.61 -12.33 4.16
N GLY A 352 7.58 -11.99 3.30
CA GLY A 352 8.43 -12.96 2.62
C GLY A 352 9.25 -13.81 3.59
N ILE A 353 9.82 -13.19 4.63
CA ILE A 353 10.56 -13.92 5.67
C ILE A 353 9.61 -14.78 6.51
N ALA A 354 8.42 -14.26 6.82
CA ALA A 354 7.37 -14.98 7.53
C ALA A 354 6.81 -16.17 6.73
N ASN A 355 6.91 -16.15 5.41
CA ASN A 355 6.42 -17.17 4.49
C ASN A 355 7.58 -17.99 3.90
N ASP A 356 8.54 -18.33 4.76
CA ASP A 356 9.69 -19.19 4.45
C ASP A 356 10.50 -18.79 3.20
N GLY A 357 10.56 -17.48 2.94
CA GLY A 357 11.32 -16.88 1.84
C GLY A 357 10.47 -16.51 0.62
N THR A 358 9.23 -17.00 0.50
CA THR A 358 8.35 -16.70 -0.63
C THR A 358 7.59 -15.40 -0.42
N VAL A 359 7.79 -14.44 -1.32
CA VAL A 359 7.07 -13.16 -1.32
C VAL A 359 5.80 -13.32 -2.15
N MET A 360 4.64 -13.11 -1.53
CA MET A 360 3.36 -13.13 -2.22
C MET A 360 3.08 -11.80 -2.93
N LYS A 361 2.41 -11.84 -4.07
CA LYS A 361 1.90 -10.64 -4.74
C LYS A 361 0.78 -10.03 -3.89
N PRO A 362 0.93 -8.78 -3.41
CA PRO A 362 -0.09 -8.19 -2.56
C PRO A 362 -1.37 -7.89 -3.34
N TYR A 363 -2.52 -8.04 -2.69
CA TYR A 363 -3.82 -7.73 -3.29
C TYR A 363 -4.81 -7.21 -2.24
N LEU A 364 -5.78 -6.40 -2.70
CA LEU A 364 -6.77 -5.75 -1.83
C LEU A 364 -8.21 -6.22 -2.09
N VAL A 365 -8.54 -6.53 -3.35
CA VAL A 365 -9.87 -7.04 -3.74
C VAL A 365 -9.88 -8.55 -3.48
N ASN A 366 -10.73 -9.00 -2.56
CA ASN A 366 -10.88 -10.40 -2.19
C ASN A 366 -11.84 -11.13 -3.12
N LYS A 367 -13.00 -10.52 -3.41
CA LYS A 367 -13.99 -11.08 -4.33
C LYS A 367 -14.92 -10.00 -4.86
N ILE A 368 -15.46 -10.24 -6.04
CA ILE A 368 -16.51 -9.45 -6.66
C ILE A 368 -17.77 -10.30 -6.70
N THR A 369 -18.87 -9.74 -6.19
CA THR A 369 -20.18 -10.38 -6.32
C THR A 369 -21.11 -9.48 -7.09
N ASP A 370 -22.11 -10.05 -7.72
CA ASP A 370 -23.20 -9.28 -8.29
C ASP A 370 -24.09 -8.67 -7.16
N SER A 371 -25.15 -7.96 -7.52
CA SER A 371 -26.04 -7.33 -6.53
C SER A 371 -26.99 -8.30 -5.80
N LYS A 372 -27.07 -9.57 -6.23
CA LYS A 372 -27.76 -10.67 -5.54
C LYS A 372 -26.84 -11.45 -4.60
N GLY A 373 -25.53 -11.28 -4.75
CA GLY A 373 -24.50 -11.95 -3.96
C GLY A 373 -23.87 -13.15 -4.66
N ASP A 374 -24.22 -13.39 -5.93
CA ASP A 374 -23.58 -14.44 -6.73
C ASP A 374 -22.15 -14.00 -7.09
N GLU A 375 -21.19 -14.90 -6.94
CA GLU A 375 -19.77 -14.62 -7.18
C GLU A 375 -19.50 -14.44 -8.69
N LEU A 376 -18.82 -13.34 -9.03
CA LEU A 376 -18.40 -13.04 -10.40
C LEU A 376 -16.90 -13.26 -10.59
N ASP A 377 -16.12 -12.93 -9.56
CA ASP A 377 -14.67 -13.07 -9.54
C ASP A 377 -14.19 -13.23 -8.09
N ALA A 378 -13.06 -13.91 -7.91
CA ALA A 378 -12.45 -14.13 -6.61
C ALA A 378 -10.93 -14.06 -6.73
N ALA A 379 -10.27 -13.55 -5.70
CA ALA A 379 -8.83 -13.46 -5.67
C ALA A 379 -8.19 -14.85 -5.72
N ASP A 380 -7.16 -14.97 -6.56
CA ASP A 380 -6.29 -16.15 -6.64
C ASP A 380 -4.87 -15.73 -6.19
N PRO A 381 -4.49 -15.97 -4.91
CA PRO A 381 -3.19 -15.60 -4.38
C PRO A 381 -2.03 -16.13 -5.22
N GLN A 382 -1.13 -15.24 -5.67
CA GLN A 382 0.02 -15.60 -6.50
C GLN A 382 1.33 -15.33 -5.76
N GLU A 383 2.29 -16.22 -5.95
CA GLU A 383 3.68 -15.94 -5.60
C GLU A 383 4.24 -14.86 -6.54
N LEU A 384 4.96 -13.89 -5.97
CA LEU A 384 5.67 -12.86 -6.74
C LEU A 384 7.09 -13.34 -7.05
N THR A 385 7.83 -13.73 -6.01
CA THR A 385 9.24 -14.15 -6.07
C THR A 385 9.58 -15.03 -4.88
N THR A 386 10.71 -15.73 -4.97
CA THR A 386 11.39 -16.31 -3.80
C THR A 386 12.56 -15.41 -3.42
N ALA A 387 12.47 -14.76 -2.27
CA ALA A 387 13.47 -13.81 -1.79
C ALA A 387 14.73 -14.49 -1.27
N VAL A 388 14.55 -15.54 -0.48
CA VAL A 388 15.62 -16.30 0.17
C VAL A 388 15.21 -17.77 0.26
N SER A 389 16.15 -18.66 0.53
CA SER A 389 15.83 -20.04 0.91
C SER A 389 15.03 -20.11 2.23
N SER A 390 14.27 -21.19 2.41
CA SER A 390 13.54 -21.47 3.67
C SER A 390 14.50 -21.57 4.87
N GLU A 391 15.71 -22.10 4.68
CA GLU A 391 16.75 -22.15 5.70
C GLU A 391 17.17 -20.73 6.13
N THR A 392 17.45 -19.85 5.18
CA THR A 392 17.79 -18.45 5.47
C THR A 392 16.62 -17.70 6.10
N ALA A 393 15.38 -17.94 5.65
CA ALA A 393 14.19 -17.36 6.26
C ALA A 393 14.06 -17.78 7.73
N GLY A 394 14.35 -19.05 8.06
CA GLY A 394 14.41 -19.55 9.43
C GLY A 394 15.49 -18.85 10.27
N LYS A 395 16.72 -18.73 9.75
CA LYS A 395 17.81 -18.00 10.42
C LYS A 395 17.42 -16.53 10.69
N LEU A 396 16.82 -15.85 9.70
CA LEU A 396 16.35 -14.47 9.84
C LEU A 396 15.21 -14.33 10.86
N ARG A 397 14.26 -15.28 10.86
CA ARG A 397 13.16 -15.35 11.81
C ARG A 397 13.70 -15.42 13.24
N ASP A 398 14.65 -16.31 13.53
CA ASP A 398 15.26 -16.45 14.86
C ASP A 398 15.96 -15.16 15.29
N MET A 399 16.72 -14.56 14.38
CA MET A 399 17.40 -13.28 14.66
C MET A 399 16.40 -12.16 14.93
N MET A 400 15.31 -12.07 14.17
CA MET A 400 14.24 -11.08 14.37
C MET A 400 13.43 -11.32 15.65
N VAL A 401 13.29 -12.57 16.09
CA VAL A 401 12.73 -12.91 17.42
C VAL A 401 13.67 -12.42 18.53
N SER A 402 14.99 -12.57 18.38
CA SER A 402 15.95 -12.05 19.36
C SER A 402 15.89 -10.52 19.48
N VAL A 403 15.69 -9.80 18.37
CA VAL A 403 15.52 -8.33 18.39
C VAL A 403 14.35 -7.91 19.29
N VAL A 404 13.25 -8.66 19.28
CA VAL A 404 12.06 -8.37 20.12
C VAL A 404 12.25 -8.87 21.55
N SER A 405 12.92 -10.00 21.75
CA SER A 405 13.07 -10.61 23.07
C SER A 405 14.16 -9.93 23.91
N ASN A 406 15.29 -9.59 23.28
CA ASN A 406 16.54 -9.19 23.93
C ASN A 406 17.07 -7.83 23.44
N GLY A 407 16.47 -7.29 22.38
CA GLY A 407 16.99 -6.15 21.64
C GLY A 407 16.13 -4.89 21.71
N THR A 408 16.23 -4.10 20.64
CA THR A 408 15.64 -2.76 20.55
C THR A 408 14.12 -2.74 20.40
N ALA A 409 13.45 -3.90 20.29
CA ALA A 409 12.03 -4.01 19.98
C ALA A 409 11.18 -4.65 21.10
N ASN A 410 11.66 -4.62 22.35
CA ASN A 410 10.96 -5.22 23.50
C ASN A 410 9.51 -4.77 23.69
N LEU A 411 9.17 -3.54 23.32
CA LEU A 411 7.79 -3.02 23.40
C LEU A 411 6.82 -3.64 22.37
N ALA A 412 7.33 -4.42 21.41
CA ALA A 412 6.51 -5.19 20.46
C ALA A 412 5.98 -6.52 21.05
N GLN A 413 6.46 -6.95 22.22
CA GLN A 413 6.12 -8.25 22.79
C GLN A 413 4.61 -8.40 23.06
N VAL A 414 4.04 -9.50 22.58
CA VAL A 414 2.65 -9.91 22.82
C VAL A 414 2.66 -11.12 23.77
N PRO A 415 1.95 -11.07 24.92
CA PRO A 415 1.93 -12.18 25.86
C PRO A 415 1.49 -13.52 25.22
N GLY A 416 2.31 -14.56 25.41
CA GLY A 416 2.04 -15.90 24.88
C GLY A 416 2.15 -16.03 23.36
N VAL A 417 2.77 -15.06 22.68
CA VAL A 417 3.03 -15.09 21.23
C VAL A 417 4.49 -14.73 20.98
N GLN A 418 5.20 -15.57 20.23
CA GLN A 418 6.54 -15.22 19.77
C GLN A 418 6.43 -14.22 18.61
N VAL A 419 6.98 -13.03 18.78
CA VAL A 419 6.94 -11.94 17.79
C VAL A 419 8.33 -11.78 17.19
N ALA A 420 8.42 -11.81 15.86
CA ALA A 420 9.62 -11.45 15.13
C ALA A 420 9.51 -9.99 14.67
N GLY A 421 10.57 -9.20 14.76
CA GLY A 421 10.54 -7.84 14.25
C GLY A 421 11.88 -7.12 14.19
N LYS A 422 11.87 -5.95 13.55
CA LYS A 422 13.03 -5.06 13.50
C LYS A 422 12.58 -3.61 13.55
N THR A 423 13.20 -2.84 14.44
CA THR A 423 13.03 -1.38 14.47
C THR A 423 13.94 -0.69 13.48
N GLY A 424 13.49 0.45 12.99
CA GLY A 424 14.27 1.38 12.19
C GLY A 424 14.15 2.79 12.73
N THR A 425 15.26 3.52 12.67
CA THR A 425 15.30 4.96 12.85
C THR A 425 16.02 5.50 11.63
N ALA A 426 15.32 6.24 10.77
CA ALA A 426 15.89 6.78 9.54
C ALA A 426 16.09 8.28 9.72
N GLU A 427 17.36 8.71 9.66
CA GLU A 427 17.70 10.13 9.75
C GLU A 427 17.06 10.89 8.57
N THR A 428 16.60 12.10 8.86
CA THR A 428 16.09 13.00 7.82
C THR A 428 17.09 14.13 7.61
N SER A 429 16.66 15.33 7.20
CA SER A 429 17.57 16.48 7.08
C SER A 429 18.09 16.92 8.47
N ASP A 430 19.30 17.45 8.52
CA ASP A 430 19.92 17.98 9.74
C ASP A 430 18.96 18.82 10.59
N GLY A 431 18.89 18.50 11.89
CA GLY A 431 18.04 19.19 12.85
C GLY A 431 16.56 18.81 12.84
N LYS A 432 16.12 17.90 11.95
CA LYS A 432 14.76 17.34 12.02
C LYS A 432 14.78 15.98 12.71
N PRO A 433 13.70 15.60 13.43
CA PRO A 433 13.62 14.27 14.02
C PRO A 433 13.73 13.17 12.94
N PRO A 434 14.08 11.93 13.31
CA PRO A 434 14.11 10.81 12.39
C PRO A 434 12.70 10.24 12.14
N HIS A 435 12.54 9.49 11.05
CA HIS A 435 11.38 8.62 10.87
C HIS A 435 11.54 7.36 11.73
N ALA A 436 10.48 6.99 12.42
CA ALA A 436 10.42 5.78 13.23
C ALA A 436 9.76 4.66 12.44
N TRP A 437 10.47 3.56 12.26
CA TRP A 437 10.03 2.38 11.52
C TRP A 437 9.94 1.16 12.44
N PHE A 438 9.03 0.26 12.10
CA PHE A 438 9.03 -1.10 12.63
C PHE A 438 8.44 -2.05 11.60
N ILE A 439 9.12 -3.17 11.36
CA ILE A 439 8.58 -4.30 10.60
C ILE A 439 8.45 -5.50 11.54
N SER A 440 7.42 -6.31 11.35
CA SER A 440 7.17 -7.45 12.23
C SER A 440 6.26 -8.48 11.60
N PHE A 441 6.34 -9.71 12.10
CA PHE A 441 5.35 -10.73 11.85
C PHE A 441 5.13 -11.60 13.10
N ALA A 442 3.93 -12.14 13.23
CA ALA A 442 3.57 -13.01 14.36
C ALA A 442 2.39 -13.95 14.04
N PRO A 443 2.27 -15.06 14.79
CA PRO A 443 3.34 -15.69 15.59
C PRO A 443 4.52 -16.08 14.70
N ALA A 444 5.76 -16.08 15.21
CA ALA A 444 6.93 -16.31 14.38
C ALA A 444 6.93 -17.70 13.70
N GLU A 445 6.48 -18.74 14.41
CA GLU A 445 6.44 -20.15 13.95
C GLU A 445 5.30 -20.46 12.96
N ASP A 446 4.15 -19.79 13.06
CA ASP A 446 3.02 -19.95 12.12
C ASP A 446 2.40 -18.56 11.83
N PRO A 447 3.08 -17.73 11.02
CA PRO A 447 2.69 -16.33 10.86
C PRO A 447 1.29 -16.17 10.28
N LYS A 448 0.49 -15.32 10.94
CA LYS A 448 -0.86 -14.92 10.49
C LYS A 448 -0.93 -13.49 10.00
N VAL A 449 0.05 -12.68 10.40
CA VAL A 449 0.15 -11.28 10.01
C VAL A 449 1.63 -10.89 9.93
N ALA A 450 1.98 -10.20 8.86
CA ALA A 450 3.21 -9.43 8.73
C ALA A 450 2.83 -7.97 8.50
N LEU A 451 3.60 -7.02 9.03
CA LEU A 451 3.28 -5.60 8.95
C LEU A 451 4.52 -4.73 8.87
N ALA A 452 4.29 -3.50 8.43
CA ALA A 452 5.23 -2.40 8.55
C ALA A 452 4.51 -1.14 9.04
N VAL A 453 5.16 -0.42 9.94
CA VAL A 453 4.70 0.86 10.49
C VAL A 453 5.77 1.91 10.24
N ILE A 454 5.37 3.05 9.70
CA ILE A 454 6.16 4.27 9.68
C ILE A 454 5.45 5.36 10.47
N VAL A 455 6.22 6.07 11.28
CA VAL A 455 5.82 7.32 11.91
C VAL A 455 6.78 8.41 11.47
N GLU A 456 6.23 9.47 10.87
CA GLU A 456 7.00 10.58 10.34
C GLU A 456 7.52 11.48 11.47
N SER A 457 8.67 12.10 11.21
CA SER A 457 9.45 12.91 12.16
C SER A 457 8.79 14.22 12.59
N GLY A 458 7.73 14.64 11.89
CA GLY A 458 7.07 15.94 12.07
C GLY A 458 5.87 15.92 13.00
N ALA A 459 5.65 14.84 13.75
CA ALA A 459 4.54 14.75 14.68
C ALA A 459 4.76 15.55 15.96
N ALA A 460 3.73 16.24 16.45
CA ALA A 460 3.77 16.92 17.73
C ALA A 460 4.23 15.95 18.83
N SER A 461 5.08 16.42 19.75
CA SER A 461 5.57 15.66 20.92
C SER A 461 6.61 14.57 20.63
N VAL A 462 7.20 14.55 19.43
CA VAL A 462 8.32 13.66 19.11
C VAL A 462 9.64 14.36 19.45
N GLY A 463 10.10 14.19 20.70
CA GLY A 463 11.44 14.63 21.11
C GLY A 463 12.57 13.93 20.32
N ALA A 464 13.82 14.34 20.54
CA ALA A 464 15.00 13.76 19.89
C ALA A 464 15.19 12.24 20.13
N GLU A 465 14.43 11.63 21.04
CA GLU A 465 14.45 10.20 21.40
C GLU A 465 13.47 9.32 20.58
N ALA A 466 12.98 9.83 19.45
CA ALA A 466 12.03 9.18 18.55
C ALA A 466 12.58 7.92 17.85
N THR A 467 12.70 6.82 18.59
CA THR A 467 13.16 5.54 18.05
C THR A 467 11.99 4.70 17.55
N GLY A 468 12.24 3.87 16.53
CA GLY A 468 11.29 2.86 16.06
C GLY A 468 10.72 2.00 17.20
N GLY A 469 11.55 1.66 18.20
CA GLY A 469 11.15 0.82 19.34
C GLY A 469 10.12 1.47 20.27
N HIS A 470 10.23 2.77 20.55
CA HIS A 470 9.31 3.45 21.47
C HIS A 470 8.06 4.00 20.78
N THR A 471 8.13 4.21 19.47
CA THR A 471 7.03 4.84 18.71
C THR A 471 6.30 3.86 17.81
N ALA A 472 7.00 3.14 16.93
CA ALA A 472 6.36 2.31 15.91
C ALA A 472 6.03 0.90 16.43
N ALA A 473 6.84 0.34 17.33
CA ALA A 473 6.63 -1.00 17.87
C ALA A 473 5.33 -1.16 18.69
N PRO A 474 4.93 -0.22 19.57
CA PRO A 474 3.65 -0.32 20.28
C PRO A 474 2.43 -0.24 19.35
N ILE A 475 2.53 0.52 18.26
CA ILE A 475 1.47 0.60 17.23
C ILE A 475 1.32 -0.75 16.54
N ALA A 476 2.43 -1.37 16.15
CA ALA A 476 2.43 -2.70 15.57
C ALA A 476 1.84 -3.74 16.54
N LYS A 477 2.24 -3.70 17.81
CA LYS A 477 1.72 -4.59 18.85
C LYS A 477 0.19 -4.58 18.90
N ALA A 478 -0.44 -3.41 18.87
CA ALA A 478 -1.90 -3.30 18.88
C ALA A 478 -2.56 -4.03 17.69
N VAL A 479 -1.93 -4.00 16.51
CA VAL A 479 -2.41 -4.73 15.33
C VAL A 479 -2.19 -6.24 15.47
N LEU A 480 -1.02 -6.66 15.98
CA LEU A 480 -0.73 -8.07 16.26
C LEU A 480 -1.76 -8.65 17.24
N GLU A 481 -2.04 -7.96 18.35
CA GLU A 481 -3.05 -8.37 19.34
C GLU A 481 -4.45 -8.47 18.71
N ALA A 482 -4.83 -7.49 17.87
CA ALA A 482 -6.12 -7.47 17.21
C ALA A 482 -6.32 -8.62 16.20
N VAL A 483 -5.29 -8.98 15.44
CA VAL A 483 -5.36 -10.11 14.48
C VAL A 483 -5.34 -11.45 15.22
N LEU A 484 -4.52 -11.57 16.25
CA LEU A 484 -4.32 -12.83 17.00
C LEU A 484 -5.36 -13.05 18.10
N ASN A 485 -6.28 -12.10 18.31
CA ASN A 485 -7.29 -12.11 19.37
C ASN A 485 -6.67 -12.32 20.77
N LYS A 486 -5.67 -11.50 21.11
CA LYS A 486 -4.96 -11.54 22.40
C LYS A 486 -5.35 -10.39 23.32
#